data_AF-A0A950WPX4-F1
#
_entry.id   AF-A0A950WPX4-F1
#
_cell.length_a   1.000
_cell.length_b   1.000
_cell.length_c   1.000
_cell.angle_alpha   90.00
_cell.angle_beta   90.00
_cell.angle_gamma   90.00
#
_symmetry.space_group_name_H-M   'P 1'
#
loop_
_entity.id
_entity.type
_entity.pdbx_description
1 polymer ?
#
loop_
_entity_poly.entity_id
_entity_poly.type
_entity_poly.pdbx_seq_one_letter_code
_entity_poly.pdbx_strand_id
1 'polypeptide(L)'
;MSLTLETAIIELPRHKVGHLTVATATKLATALAPIATKADPAEINVADLLNYFPSRYEDRSNFTTVDKLLDGMEAAVEIYVRNSGGQRVGRNRDPRKPPLFIFEVTGGDPDRRYAPVQVKWFVSGRNASQILDWYEKRFARGTRFVAYGRWETDDRGIFYL
;
A
#
# COMPACT_ATOMS: atom_id res chain seq x y z
N MET A 1 29.02 16.45 9.33
CA MET A 1 28.05 17.08 10.24
C MET A 1 27.17 16.01 10.84
N SER A 2 27.06 15.97 12.18
CA SER A 2 26.16 15.08 12.91
C SER A 2 24.73 15.61 12.83
N LEU A 3 23.76 14.73 12.58
CA LEU A 3 22.33 15.05 12.72
C LEU A 3 21.99 15.33 14.19
N THR A 4 21.18 16.34 14.43
CA THR A 4 20.69 16.72 15.77
C THR A 4 19.17 16.91 15.73
N LEU A 5 18.54 17.04 16.91
CA LEU A 5 17.10 17.31 17.01
C LEU A 5 16.70 18.66 16.38
N GLU A 6 17.61 19.63 16.37
CA GLU A 6 17.41 20.96 15.77
C GLU A 6 17.65 20.98 14.25
N THR A 7 18.07 19.86 13.66
CA THR A 7 18.27 19.82 12.20
C THR A 7 16.93 20.00 11.49
N ALA A 8 16.86 20.96 10.56
CA ALA A 8 15.65 21.20 9.80
C ALA A 8 15.32 20.00 8.90
N ILE A 9 14.04 19.62 8.81
CA ILE A 9 13.60 18.45 8.03
C ILE A 9 13.99 18.58 6.55
N ILE A 10 13.95 19.81 6.03
CA ILE A 10 14.31 20.13 4.65
C ILE A 10 15.77 19.81 4.31
N GLU A 11 16.64 19.64 5.31
CA GLU A 11 18.05 19.30 5.13
C GLU A 11 18.30 17.79 5.15
N LEU A 12 17.36 16.98 5.65
CA LEU A 12 17.49 15.52 5.74
C LEU A 12 17.88 14.81 4.43
N PRO A 13 17.43 15.25 3.23
CA PRO A 13 17.89 14.71 1.95
C PRO A 13 19.42 14.81 1.77
N ARG A 14 20.06 15.88 2.25
CA ARG A 14 21.52 16.06 2.18
C ARG A 14 22.25 15.03 3.04
N HIS A 15 21.61 14.58 4.11
CA HIS A 15 22.09 13.52 5.00
C HIS A 15 21.67 12.11 4.57
N LYS A 16 20.97 11.97 3.43
CA LYS A 16 20.49 10.69 2.88
C LYS A 16 19.59 9.90 3.85
N VAL A 17 18.87 10.60 4.73
CA VAL A 17 17.95 9.97 5.69
C VAL A 17 16.69 9.49 4.97
N GLY A 18 16.33 8.21 5.14
CA GLY A 18 15.05 7.64 4.70
C GLY A 18 14.77 7.73 3.19
N HIS A 19 15.80 7.87 2.35
CA HIS A 19 15.65 8.12 0.91
C HIS A 19 14.76 9.33 0.57
N LEU A 20 14.67 10.32 1.47
CA LEU A 20 13.88 11.52 1.25
C LEU A 20 14.45 12.33 0.09
N THR A 21 13.57 12.74 -0.83
CA THR A 21 13.88 13.78 -1.81
C THR A 21 13.61 15.15 -1.19
N VAL A 22 14.20 16.21 -1.77
CA VAL A 22 13.91 17.60 -1.37
C VAL A 22 12.40 17.86 -1.40
N ALA A 23 11.72 17.44 -2.47
CA ALA A 23 10.28 17.63 -2.60
C ALA A 23 9.48 16.91 -1.50
N THR A 24 9.88 15.69 -1.12
CA THR A 24 9.23 14.94 -0.03
C THR A 24 9.49 15.59 1.32
N ALA A 25 10.72 16.05 1.57
CA ALA A 25 11.09 16.74 2.80
C ALA A 25 10.33 18.07 2.97
N THR A 26 10.21 18.86 1.90
CA THR A 26 9.39 20.08 1.91
C THR A 26 7.92 19.77 2.20
N LYS A 27 7.34 18.75 1.55
CA LYS A 27 5.95 18.33 1.84
C LYS A 27 5.76 17.91 3.30
N LEU A 28 6.72 17.17 3.85
CA LEU A 28 6.70 16.75 5.25
C LEU A 28 6.75 17.95 6.19
N ALA A 29 7.67 18.89 5.94
CA ALA A 29 7.79 20.11 6.71
C ALA A 29 6.51 20.97 6.66
N THR A 30 5.93 21.15 5.46
CA THR A 30 4.64 21.86 5.29
C THR A 30 3.50 21.19 6.04
N ALA A 31 3.45 19.85 6.05
CA ALA A 31 2.41 19.12 6.76
C ALA A 31 2.55 19.23 8.30
N LEU A 32 3.79 19.29 8.80
CA LEU A 32 4.08 19.39 10.23
C LEU A 32 3.98 20.81 10.78
N ALA A 33 4.22 21.84 9.98
CA ALA A 33 4.14 23.25 10.36
C ALA A 33 2.89 23.60 11.20
N PRO A 34 1.65 23.29 10.76
CA PRO A 34 0.46 23.58 11.56
C PRO A 34 0.37 22.75 12.85
N ILE A 35 0.92 21.53 12.87
CA ILE A 35 0.87 20.64 14.03
C ILE A 35 1.85 21.11 15.11
N ALA A 36 3.04 21.55 14.71
CA ALA A 36 4.05 22.12 15.58
C ALA A 36 3.79 23.61 15.90
N THR A 37 2.68 24.18 15.40
CA THR A 37 2.32 25.60 15.58
C THR A 37 3.41 26.57 15.09
N LYS A 38 4.09 26.23 13.98
CA LYS A 38 5.09 27.08 13.32
C LYS A 38 4.53 27.65 12.03
N ALA A 39 4.82 28.93 11.77
CA ALA A 39 4.33 29.63 10.58
C ALA A 39 5.15 29.29 9.32
N ASP A 40 6.45 29.12 9.47
CA ASP A 40 7.36 28.79 8.38
C ASP A 40 7.73 27.29 8.39
N PRO A 41 7.41 26.52 7.34
CA PRO A 41 7.89 25.15 7.18
C PRO A 41 9.41 24.99 7.27
N ALA A 42 10.21 26.02 6.97
CA ALA A 42 11.67 25.94 7.09
C ALA A 42 12.16 25.81 8.54
N GLU A 43 11.34 26.20 9.52
CA GLU A 43 11.63 26.10 10.96
C GLU A 43 11.32 24.73 11.56
N ILE A 44 10.73 23.82 10.76
CA ILE A 44 10.39 22.47 11.22
C ILE A 44 11.64 21.60 11.29
N ASN A 45 11.86 21.00 12.47
CA ASN A 45 13.06 20.23 12.78
C ASN A 45 12.75 18.75 13.10
N VAL A 46 13.81 17.97 13.35
CA VAL A 46 13.68 16.54 13.69
C VAL A 46 12.90 16.34 15.00
N ALA A 47 13.01 17.23 15.98
CA ALA A 47 12.24 17.15 17.22
C ALA A 47 10.73 17.20 16.95
N ASP A 48 10.28 18.11 16.08
CA ASP A 48 8.87 18.24 15.70
C ASP A 48 8.35 16.96 15.05
N LEU A 49 9.15 16.33 14.18
CA LEU A 49 8.79 15.05 13.55
C LEU A 49 8.67 13.91 14.57
N LEU A 50 9.58 13.83 15.54
CA LEU A 50 9.55 12.78 16.56
C LEU A 50 8.41 12.98 17.57
N ASN A 51 7.96 14.22 17.77
CA ASN A 51 6.77 14.54 18.56
C ASN A 51 5.46 14.32 17.79
N TYR A 52 5.52 14.06 16.48
CA TYR A 52 4.37 13.68 15.69
C TYR A 52 4.11 12.17 15.80
N PHE A 53 3.39 11.78 16.85
CA PHE A 53 3.06 10.38 17.10
C PHE A 53 2.09 9.82 16.05
N PRO A 54 2.21 8.51 15.71
CA PRO A 54 1.22 7.84 14.88
C PRO A 54 -0.19 7.96 15.46
N SER A 55 -1.18 8.23 14.60
CA SER A 55 -2.59 8.30 15.02
C SER A 55 -3.18 6.93 15.39
N ARG A 56 -2.64 5.85 14.81
CA ARG A 56 -3.03 4.46 15.07
C ARG A 56 -1.82 3.55 14.86
N TYR A 57 -1.69 2.55 15.72
CA TYR A 57 -0.83 1.40 15.46
C TYR A 57 -1.68 0.27 14.88
N GLU A 58 -1.24 -0.28 13.76
CA GLU A 58 -1.92 -1.37 13.09
C GLU A 58 -1.15 -2.66 13.32
N ASP A 59 -1.68 -3.53 14.19
CA ASP A 59 -1.06 -4.82 14.46
C ASP A 59 -1.39 -5.81 13.35
N ARG A 60 -0.36 -6.12 12.55
CA ARG A 60 -0.42 -7.10 11.46
C ARG A 60 0.45 -8.33 11.74
N SER A 61 0.83 -8.55 12.99
CA SER A 61 1.70 -9.66 13.39
C SER A 61 0.98 -11.01 13.43
N ASN A 62 -0.35 -11.00 13.59
CA ASN A 62 -1.17 -12.20 13.70
C ASN A 62 -1.85 -12.54 12.38
N PHE A 63 -1.35 -13.58 11.71
CA PHE A 63 -1.94 -14.05 10.46
C PHE A 63 -3.13 -14.97 10.72
N THR A 64 -4.22 -14.69 10.01
CA THR A 64 -5.40 -15.54 9.91
C THR A 64 -5.24 -16.48 8.71
N THR A 65 -5.75 -17.69 8.83
CA THR A 65 -5.78 -18.68 7.75
C THR A 65 -7.07 -18.52 6.93
N VAL A 66 -7.03 -18.88 5.65
CA VAL A 66 -8.16 -18.71 4.73
C VAL A 66 -9.46 -19.35 5.24
N ASP A 67 -9.38 -20.49 5.92
CA ASP A 67 -10.52 -21.21 6.51
C ASP A 67 -11.17 -20.51 7.70
N LYS A 68 -10.51 -19.53 8.30
CA LYS A 68 -11.00 -18.76 9.45
C LYS A 68 -11.52 -17.37 9.05
N LEU A 69 -11.52 -17.05 7.76
CA LEU A 69 -12.09 -15.80 7.28
C LEU A 69 -13.60 -15.78 7.51
N LEU A 70 -14.08 -14.61 7.93
CA LEU A 70 -15.49 -14.29 8.08
C LEU A 70 -15.81 -13.05 7.27
N ASP A 71 -17.06 -12.96 6.81
CA ASP A 71 -17.52 -11.79 6.05
C ASP A 71 -17.40 -10.51 6.90
N GLY A 72 -16.75 -9.49 6.34
CA GLY A 72 -16.47 -8.23 7.01
C GLY A 72 -15.27 -8.22 7.96
N MET A 73 -14.49 -9.30 8.06
CA MET A 73 -13.35 -9.40 8.97
C MET A 73 -12.15 -8.59 8.50
N GLU A 74 -11.58 -7.73 9.35
CA GLU A 74 -10.24 -7.18 9.14
C GLU A 74 -9.17 -8.20 9.53
N ALA A 75 -8.37 -8.68 8.58
CA ALA A 75 -7.35 -9.69 8.85
C ALA A 75 -6.17 -9.63 7.88
N ALA A 76 -4.97 -9.95 8.39
CA ALA A 76 -3.82 -10.32 7.57
C ALA A 76 -3.93 -11.80 7.20
N VAL A 77 -3.88 -12.13 5.92
CA VAL A 77 -3.94 -13.52 5.42
C VAL A 77 -2.71 -13.79 4.59
N GLU A 78 -2.05 -14.91 4.88
CA GLU A 78 -0.98 -15.44 4.04
C GLU A 78 -1.57 -16.20 2.84
N ILE A 79 -1.12 -15.83 1.64
CA ILE A 79 -1.68 -16.31 0.38
C ILE A 79 -0.55 -16.78 -0.53
N TYR A 80 -0.74 -17.96 -1.10
CA TYR A 80 0.09 -18.50 -2.16
C TYR A 80 -0.62 -18.31 -3.50
N VAL A 81 0.03 -17.57 -4.41
CA VAL A 81 -0.57 -17.21 -5.69
C VAL A 81 -0.81 -18.44 -6.55
N ARG A 82 -2.05 -18.61 -7.03
CA ARG A 82 -2.42 -19.62 -8.02
C ARG A 82 -2.45 -19.01 -9.42
N ASN A 83 -3.03 -17.82 -9.55
CA ASN A 83 -3.10 -17.04 -10.79
C ASN A 83 -3.08 -15.54 -10.48
N SER A 84 -2.61 -14.72 -11.42
CA SER A 84 -2.69 -13.26 -11.33
C SER A 84 -2.84 -12.66 -12.73
N GLY A 85 -3.52 -11.54 -12.87
CA GLY A 85 -3.61 -10.85 -14.15
C GLY A 85 -4.32 -9.51 -14.11
N GLY A 86 -4.01 -8.67 -15.09
CA GLY A 86 -4.67 -7.39 -15.31
C GLY A 86 -5.74 -7.45 -16.40
N GLN A 87 -6.95 -6.98 -16.10
CA GLN A 87 -7.99 -6.78 -17.11
C GLN A 87 -8.34 -5.29 -17.26
N ARG A 88 -8.44 -4.82 -18.50
CA ARG A 88 -8.90 -3.47 -18.78
C ARG A 88 -10.39 -3.35 -18.49
N VAL A 89 -10.78 -2.32 -17.75
CA VAL A 89 -12.18 -2.03 -17.40
C VAL A 89 -12.60 -0.63 -17.85
N GLY A 90 -13.91 -0.39 -17.93
CA GLY A 90 -14.47 0.88 -18.38
C GLY A 90 -14.45 1.05 -19.90
N ARG A 91 -15.21 0.18 -20.61
CA ARG A 91 -15.29 0.12 -22.07
C ARG A 91 -15.73 1.44 -22.73
N ASN A 92 -16.47 2.29 -22.01
CA ASN A 92 -17.01 3.59 -22.47
C ASN A 92 -16.36 4.79 -21.78
N ARG A 93 -15.06 4.72 -21.45
CA ARG A 93 -14.35 5.81 -20.79
C ARG A 93 -13.94 6.89 -21.82
N ASP A 94 -14.04 8.16 -21.43
CA ASP A 94 -13.57 9.28 -22.25
C ASP A 94 -12.10 9.05 -22.67
N PRO A 95 -11.76 9.15 -23.98
CA PRO A 95 -10.40 8.97 -24.50
C PRO A 95 -9.34 9.87 -23.84
N ARG A 96 -9.73 11.01 -23.25
CA ARG A 96 -8.83 11.92 -22.53
C ARG A 96 -8.48 11.42 -21.12
N LYS A 97 -9.23 10.46 -20.58
CA LYS A 97 -8.96 9.86 -19.27
C LYS A 97 -7.91 8.76 -19.44
N PRO A 98 -7.00 8.59 -18.46
CA PRO A 98 -6.04 7.50 -18.49
C PRO A 98 -6.77 6.14 -18.48
N PRO A 99 -6.15 5.09 -19.05
CA PRO A 99 -6.72 3.75 -19.02
C PRO A 99 -6.87 3.27 -17.57
N LEU A 100 -7.88 2.43 -17.35
CA LEU A 100 -8.18 1.83 -16.06
C LEU A 100 -8.20 0.32 -16.21
N PHE A 101 -7.59 -0.36 -15.24
CA PHE A 101 -7.50 -1.79 -15.15
C PHE A 101 -7.88 -2.24 -13.74
N ILE A 102 -8.37 -3.47 -13.63
CA ILE A 102 -8.40 -4.22 -12.38
C ILE A 102 -7.29 -5.25 -12.48
N PHE A 103 -6.38 -5.24 -11.50
CA PHE A 103 -5.44 -6.33 -11.31
C PHE A 103 -6.00 -7.27 -10.24
N GLU A 104 -6.00 -8.56 -10.50
CA GLU A 104 -6.51 -9.58 -9.59
C GLU A 104 -5.43 -10.64 -9.32
N VAL A 105 -5.34 -11.08 -8.08
CA VAL A 105 -4.58 -12.24 -7.63
C VAL A 105 -5.54 -13.24 -7.02
N THR A 106 -5.59 -14.45 -7.58
CA THR A 106 -6.30 -15.59 -7.00
C THR A 106 -5.29 -16.49 -6.29
N GLY A 107 -5.51 -16.79 -5.02
CA GLY A 107 -4.58 -17.58 -4.22
C GLY A 107 -5.25 -18.30 -3.06
N GLY A 108 -4.48 -19.02 -2.25
CA GLY A 108 -5.01 -19.66 -1.05
C GLY A 108 -3.90 -20.24 -0.20
N ASP A 109 -4.25 -21.25 0.60
CA ASP A 109 -3.29 -22.00 1.41
C ASP A 109 -2.29 -22.79 0.53
N PRO A 110 -1.08 -23.08 1.02
CA PRO A 110 -0.02 -23.72 0.24
C PRO A 110 -0.41 -25.12 -0.26
N ASP A 111 -1.16 -25.86 0.56
CA ASP A 111 -1.59 -27.24 0.28
C ASP A 111 -2.87 -27.31 -0.58
N ARG A 112 -3.47 -26.14 -0.89
CA ARG A 112 -4.73 -26.00 -1.63
C ARG A 112 -5.91 -26.76 -1.01
N ARG A 113 -5.96 -26.82 0.32
CA ARG A 113 -7.03 -27.47 1.09
C ARG A 113 -8.35 -26.69 1.01
N TYR A 114 -8.28 -25.37 0.90
CA TYR A 114 -9.46 -24.50 0.96
C TYR A 114 -9.75 -23.81 -0.36
N ALA A 115 -10.98 -23.30 -0.46
CA ALA A 115 -11.40 -22.46 -1.57
C ALA A 115 -10.45 -21.25 -1.69
N PRO A 116 -10.06 -20.87 -2.92
CA PRO A 116 -9.17 -19.73 -3.09
C PRO A 116 -9.87 -18.42 -2.72
N VAL A 117 -9.06 -17.44 -2.34
CA VAL A 117 -9.46 -16.05 -2.13
C VAL A 117 -8.96 -15.19 -3.28
N GLN A 118 -9.54 -14.00 -3.42
CA GLN A 118 -9.16 -13.00 -4.43
C GLN A 118 -8.63 -11.73 -3.76
N VAL A 119 -7.60 -11.13 -4.34
CA VAL A 119 -7.14 -9.79 -3.96
C VAL A 119 -7.12 -8.94 -5.22
N LYS A 120 -7.87 -7.84 -5.25
CA LYS A 120 -8.05 -7.01 -6.45
C LYS A 120 -7.88 -5.53 -6.15
N TRP A 121 -7.24 -4.82 -7.07
CA TRP A 121 -7.12 -3.36 -6.97
C TRP A 121 -7.11 -2.71 -8.33
N PHE A 122 -7.49 -1.43 -8.35
CA PHE A 122 -7.47 -0.63 -9.56
C PHE A 122 -6.06 -0.13 -9.88
N VAL A 123 -5.70 -0.22 -11.15
CA VAL A 123 -4.47 0.38 -11.70
C VAL A 123 -4.89 1.35 -12.80
N SER A 124 -4.43 2.59 -12.70
CA SER A 124 -4.72 3.61 -13.71
C SER A 124 -3.53 4.53 -13.95
N GLY A 125 -3.53 5.23 -15.09
CA GLY A 125 -2.50 6.20 -15.44
C GLY A 125 -1.80 5.86 -16.75
N ARG A 126 -0.88 6.73 -17.16
CA ARG A 126 -0.12 6.58 -18.42
C ARG A 126 0.74 5.32 -18.42
N ASN A 127 1.28 4.92 -17.26
CA ASN A 127 2.17 3.78 -17.12
C ASN A 127 1.44 2.52 -16.62
N ALA A 128 0.11 2.49 -16.68
CA ALA A 128 -0.69 1.39 -16.11
C ALA A 128 -0.27 0.02 -16.66
N SER A 129 -0.05 -0.11 -17.98
CA SER A 129 0.40 -1.37 -18.57
C SER A 129 1.73 -1.86 -18.01
N GLN A 130 2.72 -0.97 -17.85
CA GLN A 130 4.02 -1.33 -17.27
C GLN A 130 3.91 -1.76 -15.80
N ILE A 131 3.00 -1.12 -15.06
CA ILE A 131 2.72 -1.50 -13.66
C ILE A 131 2.09 -2.90 -13.61
N LEU A 132 1.17 -3.23 -14.52
CA LEU A 132 0.60 -4.57 -14.62
C LEU A 132 1.67 -5.62 -14.94
N ASP A 133 2.53 -5.37 -15.93
CA ASP A 133 3.63 -6.28 -16.27
C ASP A 133 4.56 -6.54 -15.08
N TRP A 134 4.78 -5.51 -14.25
CA TRP A 134 5.55 -5.64 -13.02
C TRP A 134 4.80 -6.47 -11.97
N TYR A 135 3.51 -6.22 -11.76
CA TYR A 135 2.69 -7.00 -10.83
C TYR A 135 2.59 -8.47 -11.25
N GLU A 136 2.38 -8.79 -12.52
CA GLU A 136 2.33 -10.18 -13.00
C GLU A 136 3.63 -10.94 -12.71
N LYS A 137 4.79 -10.28 -12.88
CA LYS A 137 6.09 -10.85 -12.50
C LYS A 137 6.23 -10.99 -10.99
N ARG A 138 5.79 -9.99 -10.23
CA ARG A 138 5.91 -9.95 -8.76
C ARG A 138 5.02 -10.97 -8.07
N PHE A 139 3.85 -11.26 -8.65
CA PHE A 139 2.85 -12.21 -8.20
C PHE A 139 2.81 -13.45 -9.10
N ALA A 140 3.96 -13.93 -9.56
CA ALA A 140 4.01 -15.18 -10.31
C ALA A 140 3.47 -16.35 -9.47
N ARG A 141 2.94 -17.37 -10.13
CA ARG A 141 2.40 -18.58 -9.49
C ARG A 141 3.37 -19.17 -8.45
N GLY A 142 2.86 -19.47 -7.26
CA GLY A 142 3.63 -19.99 -6.13
C GLY A 142 4.25 -18.91 -5.25
N THR A 143 4.19 -17.64 -5.64
CA THR A 143 4.65 -16.53 -4.79
C THR A 143 3.84 -16.50 -3.50
N ARG A 144 4.53 -16.43 -2.36
CA ARG A 144 3.92 -16.19 -1.05
C ARG A 144 3.85 -14.68 -0.81
N PHE A 145 2.68 -14.19 -0.42
CA PHE A 145 2.50 -12.81 0.02
C PHE A 145 1.45 -12.73 1.13
N VAL A 146 1.40 -11.60 1.83
CA VAL A 146 0.39 -11.32 2.84
C VAL A 146 -0.49 -10.20 2.34
N ALA A 147 -1.80 -10.40 2.41
CA ALA A 147 -2.80 -9.38 2.12
C ALA A 147 -3.50 -9.01 3.43
N TYR A 148 -3.62 -7.71 3.70
CA TYR A 148 -4.32 -7.20 4.88
C TYR A 148 -5.42 -6.24 4.46
N GLY A 149 -6.58 -6.41 5.06
CA GLY A 149 -7.67 -5.44 5.03
C GLY A 149 -8.97 -6.13 5.42
N ARG A 150 -10.09 -5.53 5.02
CA ARG A 150 -11.43 -6.07 5.25
C ARG A 150 -11.76 -7.10 4.17
N TRP A 151 -11.95 -8.34 4.58
CA TRP A 151 -12.37 -9.43 3.72
C TRP A 151 -13.89 -9.46 3.59
N GLU A 152 -14.36 -9.56 2.36
CA GLU A 152 -15.79 -9.61 2.03
C GLU A 152 -16.08 -10.84 1.17
N THR A 153 -17.32 -11.29 1.17
CA THR A 153 -17.75 -12.46 0.40
C THR A 153 -18.54 -12.03 -0.82
N ASP A 154 -18.22 -12.56 -2.00
CA ASP A 154 -19.05 -12.34 -3.19
C ASP A 154 -20.32 -13.24 -3.20
N ASP A 155 -21.18 -13.05 -4.21
CA ASP A 155 -22.41 -13.85 -4.38
C ASP A 155 -22.16 -15.36 -4.52
N ARG A 156 -20.91 -15.77 -4.78
CA ARG A 156 -20.48 -17.17 -4.96
C ARG A 156 -19.83 -17.74 -3.70
N GLY A 157 -19.75 -16.98 -2.62
CA GLY A 157 -19.09 -17.42 -1.39
C GLY A 157 -17.57 -17.27 -1.40
N ILE A 158 -16.99 -16.55 -2.36
CA ILE A 158 -15.54 -16.37 -2.49
C ILE A 158 -15.13 -15.12 -1.70
N PHE A 159 -14.18 -15.29 -0.79
CA PHE A 159 -13.58 -14.15 -0.09
C PHE A 159 -12.73 -13.30 -1.03
N TYR A 160 -12.93 -11.99 -0.99
CA TYR A 160 -12.13 -11.02 -1.70
C TYR A 160 -11.69 -9.85 -0.81
N LEU A 161 -10.57 -9.25 -1.22
CA LEU A 161 -10.03 -7.98 -0.73
C LEU A 161 -9.88 -6.99 -1.90
#